data_AF-A0A4S3JI60-F1
#
_entry.id   AF-A0A4S3JI60-F1
#
_cell.length_a   1.000
_cell.length_b   1.000
_cell.length_c   1.000
_cell.angle_alpha   90.00
_cell.angle_beta   90.00
_cell.angle_gamma   90.00
#
_symmetry.space_group_name_H-M   'P 1'
#
loop_
_entity.id
_entity.type
_entity.pdbx_description
1 polymer ?
#
loop_
_entity_poly.entity_id
_entity_poly.type
_entity_poly.pdbx_seq_one_letter_code
_entity_poly.pdbx_strand_id
1 'polypeptide(L)'
;MNFFIFITLFLTFFLNIVNATPLQDRDISTILDDLRKVGAGVTALNDVVKNYNPGVDRATIEKLEHTIEHDMISATREAVLNQAFNDQDSKTVTDAAMQIKPAIEDFIHDAVAKKSTFREANLIGFMHQNFFHLQSRCFPLADALQNKVNDADSKAIQEYVVQVDRAFEDAIAEFS
;
A
#
# COMPACT_ATOMS: atom_id res chain seq x y z
N MET A 1 -39.19 -10.95 74.07
CA MET A 1 -39.65 -9.57 73.82
C MET A 1 -39.60 -9.35 72.32
N ASN A 2 -40.76 -9.28 71.67
CA ASN A 2 -40.90 -9.08 70.22
C ASN A 2 -40.62 -7.62 69.86
N PHE A 3 -39.87 -7.34 68.78
CA PHE A 3 -40.03 -6.10 68.02
C PHE A 3 -39.50 -6.21 66.57
N PHE A 4 -40.40 -6.55 65.65
CA PHE A 4 -40.70 -5.87 64.38
C PHE A 4 -39.62 -5.02 63.64
N ILE A 5 -39.43 -5.36 62.34
CA ILE A 5 -39.52 -4.50 61.12
C ILE A 5 -38.37 -4.63 60.09
N PHE A 6 -38.79 -5.10 58.92
CA PHE A 6 -38.27 -4.98 57.56
C PHE A 6 -37.40 -3.76 57.25
N ILE A 7 -36.22 -3.95 56.63
CA ILE A 7 -35.71 -3.06 55.58
C ILE A 7 -34.94 -3.88 54.53
N THR A 8 -35.50 -3.92 53.32
CA THR A 8 -34.95 -4.48 52.09
C THR A 8 -33.80 -3.60 51.59
N LEU A 9 -32.57 -4.10 51.52
CA LEU A 9 -31.46 -3.38 50.90
C LEU A 9 -31.28 -3.85 49.46
N PHE A 10 -31.72 -3.01 48.53
CA PHE A 10 -31.60 -3.18 47.08
C PHE A 10 -30.12 -3.07 46.67
N LEU A 11 -29.53 -4.18 46.21
CA LEU A 11 -28.19 -4.21 45.61
C LEU A 11 -28.35 -3.96 44.10
N THR A 12 -28.29 -2.70 43.66
CA THR A 12 -28.26 -2.35 42.24
C THR A 12 -26.84 -2.53 41.68
N PHE A 13 -26.64 -3.67 41.05
CA PHE A 13 -25.49 -3.98 40.21
C PHE A 13 -25.61 -3.13 38.93
N PHE A 14 -24.84 -2.04 38.81
CA PHE A 14 -24.73 -1.30 37.55
C PHE A 14 -23.90 -2.14 36.57
N LEU A 15 -24.58 -2.97 35.77
CA LEU A 15 -24.01 -3.50 34.53
C LEU A 15 -23.90 -2.34 33.55
N ASN A 16 -22.74 -1.70 33.50
CA ASN A 16 -22.31 -0.99 32.32
C ASN A 16 -22.08 -2.04 31.23
N ILE A 17 -23.13 -2.40 30.51
CA ILE A 17 -22.99 -3.13 29.27
C ILE A 17 -22.33 -2.15 28.32
N VAL A 18 -21.01 -2.21 28.22
CA VAL A 18 -20.29 -1.69 27.07
C VAL A 18 -20.88 -2.46 25.90
N ASN A 19 -21.79 -1.82 25.15
CA ASN A 19 -22.12 -2.28 23.82
C ASN A 19 -20.84 -2.12 23.01
N ALA A 20 -20.01 -3.17 23.00
CA ALA A 20 -19.07 -3.36 21.91
C ALA A 20 -19.97 -3.44 20.67
N THR A 21 -20.01 -2.36 19.89
CA THR A 21 -20.44 -2.46 18.51
C THR A 21 -19.68 -3.64 17.93
N PRO A 22 -20.35 -4.60 17.26
CA PRO A 22 -19.63 -5.59 16.48
C PRO A 22 -18.62 -4.83 15.65
N LEU A 23 -17.34 -5.22 15.73
CA LEU A 23 -16.37 -4.77 14.75
C LEU A 23 -16.97 -5.17 13.41
N GLN A 24 -17.53 -4.20 12.70
CA GLN A 24 -18.00 -4.39 11.36
C GLN A 24 -16.79 -4.93 10.60
N ASP A 25 -16.92 -6.12 10.00
CA ASP A 25 -15.92 -6.66 9.09
C ASP A 25 -15.54 -5.52 8.15
N ARG A 26 -14.32 -5.01 8.31
CA ARG A 26 -13.85 -3.95 7.42
C ARG A 26 -13.72 -4.62 6.05
N ASP A 27 -14.40 -4.01 5.09
CA ASP A 27 -14.50 -4.50 3.72
C ASP A 27 -13.16 -4.27 3.02
N ILE A 28 -12.61 -5.32 2.38
CA ILE A 28 -11.37 -5.23 1.60
C ILE A 28 -11.52 -4.39 0.33
N SER A 29 -12.75 -4.00 -0.04
CA SER A 29 -13.03 -3.24 -1.26
C SER A 29 -12.17 -1.97 -1.38
N THR A 30 -12.01 -1.19 -0.31
CA THR A 30 -11.15 0.01 -0.33
C THR A 30 -9.69 -0.33 -0.58
N ILE A 31 -9.18 -1.41 0.04
CA ILE A 31 -7.79 -1.88 -0.18
C ILE A 31 -7.62 -2.29 -1.65
N LEU A 32 -8.56 -3.06 -2.20
CA LEU A 32 -8.52 -3.51 -3.58
C LEU A 32 -8.60 -2.33 -4.57
N ASP A 33 -9.43 -1.33 -4.28
CA ASP A 33 -9.53 -0.13 -5.10
C ASP A 33 -8.23 0.67 -5.08
N ASP A 34 -7.60 0.82 -3.93
CA ASP A 34 -6.33 1.54 -3.81
C ASP A 34 -5.19 0.77 -4.50
N LEU A 35 -5.09 -0.56 -4.34
CA LEU A 35 -4.13 -1.38 -5.09
C LEU A 35 -4.30 -1.28 -6.61
N ARG A 36 -5.56 -1.27 -7.07
CA ARG A 36 -5.88 -1.05 -8.49
C ARG A 36 -5.44 0.33 -8.96
N LYS A 37 -5.65 1.38 -8.16
CA LYS A 37 -5.18 2.74 -8.50
C LYS A 37 -3.66 2.82 -8.52
N VAL A 38 -2.95 2.15 -7.60
CA VAL A 38 -1.49 2.05 -7.63
C VAL A 38 -1.02 1.45 -8.95
N GLY A 39 -1.55 0.28 -9.34
CA GLY A 39 -1.17 -0.37 -10.61
C GLY A 39 -1.46 0.50 -11.85
N ALA A 40 -2.63 1.14 -11.88
CA ALA A 40 -3.00 2.06 -12.96
C ALA A 40 -2.11 3.32 -12.98
N GLY A 41 -1.78 3.86 -11.81
CA GLY A 41 -0.91 5.02 -11.65
C GLY A 41 0.51 4.71 -12.13
N VAL A 42 1.08 3.56 -11.74
CA VAL A 42 2.39 3.11 -12.21
C VAL A 42 2.40 2.91 -13.73
N THR A 43 1.33 2.34 -14.30
CA THR A 43 1.18 2.21 -15.76
C THR A 43 1.18 3.58 -16.44
N ALA A 44 0.40 4.54 -15.93
CA ALA A 44 0.36 5.90 -16.47
C ALA A 44 1.71 6.63 -16.33
N LEU A 45 2.40 6.42 -15.20
CA LEU A 45 3.75 6.94 -14.97
C LEU A 45 4.74 6.36 -16.00
N ASN A 46 4.67 5.05 -16.25
CA ASN A 46 5.47 4.40 -17.28
C ASN A 46 5.20 5.02 -18.66
N ASP A 47 3.94 5.20 -19.04
CA ASP A 47 3.59 5.79 -20.34
C ASP A 47 4.18 7.20 -20.51
N VAL A 48 4.20 8.01 -19.45
CA VAL A 48 4.82 9.34 -19.48
C VAL A 48 6.34 9.23 -19.61
N VAL A 49 6.98 8.33 -18.88
CA VAL A 49 8.44 8.13 -18.91
C VAL A 49 8.91 7.57 -20.24
N LYS A 50 8.27 6.52 -20.73
CA LYS A 50 8.53 5.89 -22.02
C LYS A 50 8.43 6.87 -23.18
N ASN A 51 7.47 7.79 -23.12
CA ASN A 51 7.27 8.82 -24.13
C ASN A 51 7.97 10.15 -23.80
N TYR A 52 8.76 10.20 -22.73
CA TYR A 52 9.42 11.42 -22.32
C TYR A 52 10.37 11.92 -23.41
N ASN A 53 10.22 13.20 -23.73
CA ASN A 53 11.10 13.97 -24.58
C ASN A 53 11.37 15.33 -23.92
N PRO A 54 12.53 15.96 -24.15
CA PRO A 54 12.80 17.29 -23.62
C PRO A 54 11.71 18.29 -24.06
N GLY A 55 10.96 18.81 -23.08
CA GLY A 55 9.75 19.62 -23.31
C GLY A 55 8.46 19.02 -22.71
N VAL A 56 8.46 17.73 -22.37
CA VAL A 56 7.45 17.14 -21.49
C VAL A 56 7.66 17.67 -20.07
N ASP A 57 6.58 18.14 -19.45
CA ASP A 57 6.61 18.76 -18.13
C ASP A 57 6.93 17.72 -17.04
N ARG A 58 8.07 17.91 -16.38
CA ARG A 58 8.48 17.17 -15.18
C ARG A 58 7.34 17.11 -14.15
N ALA A 59 6.54 18.16 -14.02
CA ALA A 59 5.44 18.21 -13.06
C ALA A 59 4.40 17.11 -13.27
N THR A 60 4.27 16.57 -14.50
CA THR A 60 3.38 15.44 -14.77
C THR A 60 3.90 14.16 -14.11
N ILE A 61 5.22 13.90 -14.20
CA ILE A 61 5.85 12.75 -13.56
C ILE A 61 5.70 12.86 -12.03
N GLU A 62 6.03 14.03 -11.47
CA GLU A 62 5.95 14.32 -10.03
C GLU A 62 4.51 14.17 -9.49
N LYS A 63 3.52 14.67 -10.24
CA LYS A 63 2.10 14.51 -9.87
C LYS A 63 1.66 13.04 -9.85
N LEU A 64 2.08 12.26 -10.84
CA LEU A 64 1.72 10.84 -10.92
C LEU A 64 2.38 10.05 -9.79
N GLU A 65 3.67 10.29 -9.52
CA GLU A 65 4.38 9.71 -8.38
C GLU A 65 3.65 10.00 -7.06
N HIS A 66 3.32 11.26 -6.77
CA HIS A 66 2.60 11.61 -5.55
C HIS A 66 1.22 10.96 -5.44
N THR A 67 0.53 10.77 -6.57
CA THR A 67 -0.76 10.06 -6.59
C THR A 67 -0.56 8.59 -6.22
N ILE A 68 0.45 7.94 -6.81
CA ILE A 68 0.81 6.55 -6.51
C ILE A 68 1.20 6.40 -5.03
N GLU A 69 2.04 7.29 -4.51
CA GLU A 69 2.43 7.30 -3.09
C GLU A 69 1.21 7.46 -2.17
N HIS A 70 0.30 8.38 -2.50
CA HIS A 70 -0.92 8.59 -1.74
C HIS A 70 -1.78 7.33 -1.69
N ASP A 71 -1.97 6.67 -2.83
CA ASP A 71 -2.77 5.44 -2.91
C ASP A 71 -2.09 4.27 -2.18
N MET A 72 -0.75 4.16 -2.21
CA MET A 72 -0.01 3.20 -1.39
C MET A 72 -0.16 3.48 0.12
N ILE A 73 -0.11 4.74 0.53
CA ILE A 73 -0.33 5.16 1.94
C ILE A 73 -1.76 4.84 2.37
N SER A 74 -2.74 5.10 1.51
CA SER A 74 -4.15 4.77 1.75
C SER A 74 -4.35 3.27 1.92
N ALA A 75 -3.87 2.46 0.96
CA ALA A 75 -3.93 0.99 1.05
C ALA A 75 -3.25 0.46 2.33
N THR A 76 -2.09 1.01 2.69
CA THR A 76 -1.37 0.66 3.92
C THR A 76 -2.23 0.94 5.15
N ARG A 77 -2.82 2.14 5.23
CA ARG A 77 -3.69 2.54 6.35
C ARG A 77 -4.91 1.63 6.45
N GLU A 78 -5.57 1.35 5.34
CA GLU A 78 -6.75 0.50 5.31
C GLU A 78 -6.41 -0.94 5.72
N ALA A 79 -5.29 -1.49 5.25
CA ALA A 79 -4.81 -2.80 5.69
C ALA A 79 -4.57 -2.84 7.20
N VAL A 80 -3.85 -1.86 7.77
CA VAL A 80 -3.58 -1.79 9.22
C VAL A 80 -4.88 -1.78 10.04
N LEU A 81 -5.88 -1.05 9.56
CA LEU A 81 -7.16 -0.86 10.22
C LEU A 81 -8.08 -2.08 10.15
N ASN A 82 -7.89 -2.95 9.17
CA ASN A 82 -8.66 -4.19 9.00
C ASN A 82 -8.27 -5.24 10.05
N GLN A 83 -9.18 -6.17 10.33
CA GLN A 83 -8.82 -7.40 11.03
C GLN A 83 -8.08 -8.37 10.07
N ALA A 84 -7.63 -9.51 10.58
CA ALA A 84 -7.08 -10.55 9.71
C ALA A 84 -8.15 -10.98 8.67
N PHE A 85 -7.71 -11.16 7.43
CA PHE A 85 -8.56 -11.58 6.32
C PHE A 85 -8.91 -13.06 6.45
N ASN A 86 -10.10 -13.42 5.96
CA ASN A 86 -10.39 -14.83 5.70
C ASN A 86 -9.57 -15.32 4.49
N ASP A 87 -9.57 -16.62 4.23
CA ASP A 87 -8.75 -17.22 3.16
C ASP A 87 -9.06 -16.65 1.76
N GLN A 88 -10.33 -16.35 1.47
CA GLN A 88 -10.74 -15.82 0.17
C GLN A 88 -10.24 -14.37 -0.01
N ASP A 89 -10.42 -13.55 1.01
CA ASP A 89 -9.97 -12.15 1.01
C ASP A 89 -8.45 -12.07 0.99
N SER A 90 -7.78 -12.94 1.75
CA SER A 90 -6.33 -13.12 1.78
C SER A 90 -5.77 -13.37 0.37
N LYS A 91 -6.34 -14.34 -0.34
CA LYS A 91 -5.95 -14.66 -1.71
C LYS A 91 -6.22 -13.49 -2.65
N THR A 92 -7.39 -12.86 -2.52
CA THR A 92 -7.82 -11.77 -3.42
C THR A 92 -6.92 -10.54 -3.30
N VAL A 93 -6.58 -10.15 -2.07
CA VAL A 93 -5.68 -9.02 -1.80
C VAL A 93 -4.26 -9.34 -2.26
N THR A 94 -3.78 -10.57 -2.04
CA THR A 94 -2.47 -11.03 -2.50
C THR A 94 -2.36 -11.00 -4.01
N ASP A 95 -3.35 -11.56 -4.73
CA ASP A 95 -3.39 -11.54 -6.19
C ASP A 95 -3.38 -10.09 -6.72
N ALA A 96 -4.16 -9.19 -6.11
CA ALA A 96 -4.22 -7.79 -6.50
C ALA A 96 -2.88 -7.07 -6.28
N ALA A 97 -2.22 -7.30 -5.14
CA ALA A 97 -0.89 -6.74 -4.88
C ALA A 97 0.14 -7.27 -5.89
N MET A 98 0.08 -8.57 -6.21
CA MET A 98 1.00 -9.21 -7.15
C MET A 98 0.83 -8.73 -8.60
N GLN A 99 -0.33 -8.21 -8.98
CA GLN A 99 -0.57 -7.66 -10.32
C GLN A 99 0.16 -6.31 -10.58
N ILE A 100 0.72 -5.67 -9.55
CA ILE A 100 1.40 -4.37 -9.69
C ILE A 100 2.83 -4.51 -10.27
N LYS A 101 3.48 -5.68 -10.08
CA LYS A 101 4.89 -5.98 -10.42
C LYS A 101 5.19 -5.66 -11.86
N PRO A 102 4.44 -6.22 -12.82
CA PRO A 102 4.78 -6.04 -14.22
C PRO A 102 4.80 -4.55 -14.57
N ALA A 103 3.88 -3.76 -14.01
CA ALA A 103 3.87 -2.31 -14.22
C ALA A 103 5.11 -1.61 -13.61
N ILE A 104 5.56 -2.02 -12.42
CA ILE A 104 6.79 -1.49 -11.80
C ILE A 104 8.03 -1.89 -12.61
N GLU A 105 8.13 -3.16 -13.01
CA GLU A 105 9.25 -3.68 -13.81
C GLU A 105 9.33 -2.97 -15.17
N ASP A 106 8.19 -2.78 -15.84
CA ASP A 106 8.11 -2.03 -17.11
C ASP A 106 8.51 -0.57 -16.91
N PHE A 107 8.02 0.10 -15.85
CA PHE A 107 8.41 1.46 -15.50
C PHE A 107 9.91 1.60 -15.29
N ILE A 108 10.52 0.73 -14.50
CA ILE A 108 11.97 0.73 -14.23
C ILE A 108 12.74 0.51 -15.53
N HIS A 109 12.36 -0.49 -16.32
CA HIS A 109 12.99 -0.81 -17.58
C HIS A 109 12.97 0.38 -18.55
N ASP A 110 11.80 0.95 -18.79
CA ASP A 110 11.62 2.05 -19.76
C ASP A 110 12.29 3.34 -19.26
N ALA A 111 12.31 3.59 -17.95
CA ALA A 111 13.04 4.70 -17.35
C ALA A 111 14.56 4.56 -17.56
N VAL A 112 15.14 3.39 -17.26
CA VAL A 112 16.58 3.12 -17.48
C VAL A 112 16.94 3.23 -18.96
N ALA A 113 16.09 2.74 -19.86
CA ALA A 113 16.28 2.90 -21.31
C ALA A 113 16.31 4.39 -21.73
N LYS A 114 15.60 5.26 -21.01
CA LYS A 114 15.54 6.72 -21.22
C LYS A 114 16.59 7.53 -20.45
N LYS A 115 17.51 6.87 -19.75
CA LYS A 115 18.54 7.52 -18.90
C LYS A 115 19.33 8.61 -19.62
N SER A 116 19.73 8.41 -20.88
CA SER A 116 20.43 9.46 -21.66
C SER A 116 19.56 10.71 -21.87
N THR A 117 18.28 10.53 -22.20
CA THR A 117 17.33 11.63 -22.38
C THR A 117 17.10 12.39 -21.07
N PHE A 118 16.96 11.69 -19.94
CA PHE A 118 16.85 12.34 -18.63
C PHE A 118 18.13 13.08 -18.25
N ARG A 119 19.31 12.57 -18.65
CA ARG A 119 20.59 13.29 -18.46
C ARG A 119 20.64 14.59 -19.24
N GLU A 120 20.28 14.56 -20.52
CA GLU A 120 20.23 15.77 -21.36
C GLU A 120 19.26 16.81 -20.79
N ALA A 121 18.17 16.36 -20.15
CA ALA A 121 17.20 17.23 -19.48
C ALA A 121 17.60 17.65 -18.04
N ASN A 122 18.77 17.23 -17.52
CA ASN A 122 19.19 17.43 -16.13
C ASN A 122 18.21 16.87 -15.08
N LEU A 123 17.57 15.74 -15.38
CA LEU A 123 16.57 15.08 -14.53
C LEU A 123 17.05 13.79 -13.85
N ILE A 124 18.35 13.45 -13.94
CA ILE A 124 18.88 12.23 -13.31
C ILE A 124 18.61 12.19 -11.80
N GLY A 125 18.93 13.28 -11.09
CA GLY A 125 18.69 13.36 -9.65
C GLY A 125 17.20 13.32 -9.27
N PHE A 126 16.32 13.80 -10.15
CA PHE A 126 14.87 13.71 -9.96
C PHE A 126 14.41 12.26 -10.10
N MET A 127 14.78 11.56 -11.18
CA MET A 127 14.41 10.15 -11.35
C MET A 127 14.98 9.26 -10.23
N HIS A 128 16.21 9.52 -9.76
CA HIS A 128 16.79 8.87 -8.60
C HIS A 128 15.91 9.02 -7.34
N GLN A 129 15.44 10.25 -7.06
CA GLN A 129 14.53 10.50 -5.93
C GLN A 129 13.19 9.77 -6.11
N ASN A 130 12.63 9.75 -7.32
CA ASN A 130 11.35 9.07 -7.57
C ASN A 130 11.43 7.57 -7.31
N PHE A 131 12.51 6.91 -7.77
CA PHE A 131 12.71 5.49 -7.46
C PHE A 131 12.85 5.26 -5.96
N PHE A 132 13.63 6.09 -5.27
CA PHE A 132 13.80 5.98 -3.83
C PHE A 132 12.48 6.16 -3.06
N HIS A 133 11.66 7.15 -3.42
CA HIS A 133 10.37 7.35 -2.77
C HIS A 133 9.41 6.18 -3.00
N LEU A 134 9.26 5.73 -4.25
CA LEU A 134 8.39 4.60 -4.58
C LEU A 134 8.83 3.32 -3.84
N GLN A 135 10.13 3.01 -3.85
CA GLN A 135 10.72 1.90 -3.09
C GLN A 135 10.38 2.01 -1.59
N SER A 136 10.54 3.20 -1.00
CA SER A 136 10.29 3.43 0.43
C SER A 136 8.84 3.18 0.86
N ARG A 137 7.88 3.25 -0.08
CA ARG A 137 6.45 2.95 0.17
C ARG A 137 6.09 1.48 0.00
N CYS A 138 6.84 0.73 -0.80
CA CYS A 138 6.58 -0.69 -1.02
C CYS A 138 6.69 -1.49 0.28
N PHE A 139 7.68 -1.21 1.14
CA PHE A 139 7.88 -1.96 2.37
C PHE A 139 6.75 -1.81 3.39
N PRO A 140 6.31 -0.59 3.79
CA PRO A 140 5.19 -0.45 4.71
C PRO A 140 3.90 -1.07 4.18
N LEU A 141 3.62 -0.96 2.88
CA LEU A 141 2.45 -1.58 2.28
C LEU A 141 2.54 -3.10 2.35
N ALA A 142 3.67 -3.69 1.93
CA ALA A 142 3.88 -5.12 1.98
C ALA A 142 3.78 -5.67 3.41
N ASP A 143 4.37 -5.01 4.39
CA ASP A 143 4.29 -5.40 5.80
C ASP A 143 2.84 -5.34 6.32
N ALA A 144 2.12 -4.25 6.02
CA ALA A 144 0.72 -4.11 6.41
C ALA A 144 -0.17 -5.22 5.83
N LEU A 145 0.05 -5.63 4.58
CA LEU A 145 -0.69 -6.72 3.95
C LEU A 145 -0.30 -8.08 4.52
N GLN A 146 1.00 -8.37 4.68
CA GLN A 146 1.53 -9.61 5.27
C GLN A 146 0.95 -9.91 6.66
N ASN A 147 0.67 -8.87 7.44
CA ASN A 147 0.09 -8.98 8.77
C ASN A 147 -1.42 -9.26 8.78
N LYS A 148 -2.08 -9.32 7.62
CA LYS A 148 -3.53 -9.51 7.48
C LYS A 148 -3.89 -10.77 6.70
N VAL A 149 -3.05 -11.19 5.78
CA VAL A 149 -3.23 -12.41 4.98
C VAL A 149 -2.82 -13.67 5.76
N ASN A 150 -3.16 -14.85 5.25
CA ASN A 150 -2.69 -16.13 5.79
C ASN A 150 -1.18 -16.34 5.53
N ASP A 151 -0.57 -17.34 6.17
CA ASP A 151 0.88 -17.60 6.10
C ASP A 151 1.41 -17.82 4.67
N ALA A 152 0.64 -18.53 3.84
CA ALA A 152 1.06 -18.84 2.47
C ALA A 152 1.10 -17.58 1.60
N ASP A 153 0.06 -16.76 1.71
CA ASP A 153 -0.08 -15.48 1.02
C ASP A 153 0.94 -14.46 1.55
N SER A 154 1.19 -14.44 2.86
CA SER A 154 2.19 -13.58 3.50
C SER A 154 3.58 -13.85 2.92
N LYS A 155 3.96 -15.13 2.82
CA LYS A 155 5.21 -15.54 2.19
C LYS A 155 5.28 -15.15 0.71
N ALA A 156 4.19 -15.28 -0.03
CA ALA A 156 4.14 -14.87 -1.44
C ALA A 156 4.40 -13.35 -1.59
N ILE A 157 3.78 -12.52 -0.73
CA ILE A 157 4.03 -11.07 -0.70
C ILE A 157 5.49 -10.77 -0.35
N GLN A 158 6.07 -11.50 0.60
CA GLN A 158 7.47 -11.33 0.99
C GLN A 158 8.45 -11.64 -0.16
N GLU A 159 8.29 -12.79 -0.82
CA GLU A 159 9.13 -13.17 -1.96
C GLU A 159 9.02 -12.19 -3.12
N TYR A 160 7.84 -11.59 -3.26
CA TYR A 160 7.55 -10.60 -4.27
C TYR A 160 8.18 -9.24 -3.98
N VAL A 161 8.06 -8.74 -2.74
CA VAL A 161 8.64 -7.43 -2.37
C VAL A 161 10.16 -7.44 -2.49
N VAL A 162 10.82 -8.57 -2.21
CA VAL A 162 12.28 -8.73 -2.40
C VAL A 162 12.69 -8.56 -3.87
N GLN A 163 11.87 -9.01 -4.82
CA GLN A 163 12.16 -8.86 -6.24
C GLN A 163 11.97 -7.41 -6.70
N VAL A 164 10.87 -6.78 -6.28
CA VAL A 164 10.57 -5.38 -6.58
C VAL A 164 11.63 -4.46 -5.97
N ASP A 165 12.02 -4.72 -4.73
CA ASP A 165 13.05 -3.97 -4.03
C ASP A 165 14.39 -4.00 -4.77
N ARG A 166 14.85 -5.20 -5.16
CA ARG A 166 16.07 -5.33 -5.96
C ARG A 166 16.00 -4.56 -7.28
N ALA A 167 14.84 -4.59 -7.97
CA ALA A 167 14.67 -3.84 -9.20
C ALA A 167 14.79 -2.32 -8.97
N PHE A 168 14.24 -1.81 -7.86
CA PHE A 168 14.44 -0.41 -7.47
C PHE A 168 15.89 -0.11 -7.09
N GLU A 169 16.58 -0.97 -6.34
CA GLU A 169 18.00 -0.80 -6.00
C GLU A 169 18.87 -0.69 -7.27
N ASP A 170 18.64 -1.57 -8.25
CA ASP A 170 19.35 -1.54 -9.54
C ASP A 170 19.06 -0.23 -10.30
N ALA A 171 17.79 0.21 -10.33
CA ALA A 171 17.41 1.48 -10.96
C ALA A 171 18.04 2.70 -10.28
N ILE A 172 18.04 2.72 -8.94
CA ILE A 172 18.67 3.77 -8.12
C ILE A 172 20.17 3.86 -8.44
N ALA A 173 20.85 2.72 -8.53
CA ALA A 173 22.26 2.66 -8.90
C ALA A 173 22.51 3.18 -10.33
N GLU A 174 21.62 2.87 -11.27
CA GLU A 174 21.70 3.42 -12.63
C GLU A 174 21.50 4.94 -12.67
N PHE A 175 20.76 5.54 -11.75
CA PHE A 175 20.51 6.98 -11.71
C PHE A 175 21.36 7.76 -10.68
N SER A 176 22.36 7.09 -10.08
CA SER A 176 23.32 7.68 -9.15
C SER A 176 24.49 8.38 -9.84
#